data_AF-K6DIA5-F1
#
_entry.id   AF-K6DIA5-F1
#
_cell.length_a   1.000
_cell.length_b   1.000
_cell.length_c   1.000
_cell.angle_alpha   90.00
_cell.angle_beta   90.00
_cell.angle_gamma   90.00
#
_symmetry.space_group_name_H-M   'P 1'
#
loop_
_entity.id
_entity.type
_entity.pdbx_description
1 polymer ?
#
loop_
_entity_poly.entity_id
_entity_poly.type
_entity_poly.pdbx_seq_one_letter_code
_entity_poly.pdbx_strand_id
1 'polypeptide(L)' 'MIDQAENLRIAINNNKKVAEQRKHFLIEQLLKMDWECTSDGKQLFEMSLPELEQIHINEKCRIGREMSIHVN' A
#
# COMPACT_ATOMS: atom_id res chain seq x y z
N MET A 1 6.11 -7.77 36.64
CA MET A 1 5.50 -6.56 36.05
C MET A 1 6.25 -6.26 34.78
N ILE A 2 5.59 -6.29 33.62
CA ILE A 2 6.17 -5.76 32.40
C ILE A 2 6.16 -4.23 32.54
N ASP A 3 7.32 -3.59 32.39
CA ASP A 3 7.45 -2.14 32.41
C ASP A 3 6.67 -1.54 31.22
N GLN A 4 6.03 -0.38 31.42
CA GLN A 4 5.25 0.32 30.40
C GLN A 4 6.07 0.50 29.10
N ALA A 5 7.38 0.72 29.22
CA ALA A 5 8.29 0.83 28.09
C ALA A 5 8.31 -0.43 27.19
N GLU A 6 8.25 -1.62 27.79
CA GLU A 6 8.28 -2.89 27.07
C GLU A 6 6.96 -3.15 26.33
N ASN A 7 5.82 -2.78 26.93
CA ASN A 7 4.52 -2.82 26.25
C ASN A 7 4.49 -1.90 25.01
N LEU A 8 5.03 -0.68 25.12
CA LEU A 8 5.14 0.24 23.97
C LEU A 8 6.01 -0.35 22.86
N ARG A 9 7.16 -0.96 23.22
CA ARG A 9 8.08 -1.57 22.26
C ARG A 9 7.40 -2.69 21.45
N ILE A 10 6.65 -3.56 22.13
CA ILE A 10 5.89 -4.65 21.51
C ILE A 10 4.83 -4.07 20.55
N ALA A 11 4.07 -3.06 20.98
CA ALA A 11 3.04 -2.43 20.16
C ALA A 11 3.63 -1.79 18.88
N ILE A 12 4.77 -1.08 19.00
CA ILE A 12 5.46 -0.48 17.86
C ILE A 12 5.94 -1.54 16.87
N ASN A 13 6.52 -2.64 17.36
CA ASN A 13 6.98 -3.73 16.50
C ASN A 13 5.83 -4.42 15.77
N ASN A 14 4.70 -4.64 16.46
CA ASN A 14 3.50 -5.18 15.84
C ASN A 14 2.96 -4.24 14.76
N ASN A 15 2.93 -2.93 15.03
CA ASN A 15 2.49 -1.93 14.06
C ASN A 15 3.39 -1.93 12.81
N LYS A 16 4.72 -1.95 12.98
CA LYS A 16 5.68 -2.08 11.86
C LYS A 16 5.41 -3.33 11.04
N LYS A 17 5.19 -4.48 11.68
CA LYS A 17 4.89 -5.74 10.98
C LYS A 17 3.61 -5.65 10.15
N VAL A 18 2.56 -5.06 10.71
CA VAL A 18 1.28 -4.85 10.00
C VAL A 18 1.46 -3.89 8.82
N ALA A 19 2.23 -2.81 9.01
CA ALA A 19 2.52 -1.86 7.95
C ALA A 19 3.27 -2.51 6.78
N GLU A 20 4.28 -3.33 7.05
CA GLU A 20 5.03 -4.05 6.01
C GLU A 20 4.17 -5.11 5.29
N GLN A 21 3.31 -5.82 6.02
CA GLN A 21 2.32 -6.73 5.40
C GLN A 21 1.38 -5.96 4.46
N ARG A 22 0.93 -4.78 4.87
CA ARG A 22 0.07 -3.93 4.05
C ARG A 22 0.80 -3.41 2.81
N LYS A 23 2.06 -3.00 2.93
CA LYS A 23 2.90 -2.61 1.79
C LYS A 23 3.03 -3.76 0.79
N HIS A 24 3.43 -4.94 1.24
CA HIS A 24 3.56 -6.11 0.36
C HIS A 24 2.27 -6.41 -0.39
N PHE A 25 1.13 -6.40 0.32
CA PHE A 25 -0.17 -6.58 -0.31
C PHE A 25 -0.43 -5.53 -1.40
N LEU A 26 -0.19 -4.25 -1.13
CA LEU A 26 -0.41 -3.17 -2.10
C LEU A 26 0.51 -3.29 -3.31
N ILE A 27 1.78 -3.62 -3.11
CA ILE A 27 2.74 -3.83 -4.21
C ILE A 27 2.26 -4.97 -5.11
N GLU A 28 1.85 -6.11 -4.54
CA GLU A 28 1.30 -7.22 -5.33
C GLU A 28 0.04 -6.83 -6.12
N GLN A 29 -0.86 -6.03 -5.54
CA GLN A 29 -2.06 -5.57 -6.25
C GLN A 29 -1.70 -4.60 -7.39
N LEU A 30 -0.76 -3.68 -7.15
CA LEU A 30 -0.33 -2.71 -8.16
C LEU A 30 0.39 -3.40 -9.32
N LEU A 31 1.26 -4.38 -9.05
CA LEU A 31 1.90 -5.19 -10.09
C LEU A 31 0.86 -5.94 -10.95
N LYS A 32 -0.23 -6.42 -10.37
CA LYS A 32 -1.35 -7.05 -11.13
C LYS A 32 -2.14 -6.06 -11.99
N MET A 33 -2.00 -4.76 -11.73
CA MET A 33 -2.59 -3.67 -12.51
C MET A 33 -1.55 -3.03 -13.45
N ASP A 34 -0.45 -3.73 -13.73
CA ASP A 34 0.67 -3.28 -14.59
C ASP A 34 1.35 -1.98 -14.10
N TRP A 35 1.31 -1.71 -12.80
CA TRP A 35 2.08 -0.64 -12.18
C TRP A 35 3.46 -1.16 -11.74
N GLU A 36 4.54 -0.57 -12.26
CA GLU A 36 5.93 -0.96 -11.93
C GLU A 36 6.72 0.17 -11.24
N CYS A 37 6.56 1.41 -11.70
CA CYS A 37 7.22 2.59 -11.14
C CYS A 37 6.38 3.85 -11.36
N THR A 38 6.67 4.89 -10.58
CA THR A 38 6.09 6.21 -10.75
C THR A 38 6.73 6.96 -11.93
N SER A 39 6.12 8.07 -12.35
CA SER A 39 6.64 8.88 -13.46
C SER A 39 8.01 9.51 -13.21
N ASP A 40 8.41 9.67 -11.95
CA ASP A 40 9.75 10.09 -11.53
C ASP A 40 10.73 8.91 -11.35
N GLY A 41 10.32 7.69 -11.71
CA GLY A 41 11.17 6.49 -11.75
C GLY A 41 11.32 5.76 -10.41
N LYS A 42 10.57 6.15 -9.37
CA LYS A 42 10.59 5.48 -8.07
C LYS A 42 9.91 4.11 -8.17
N GLN A 43 10.58 3.06 -7.72
CA GLN A 43 10.03 1.71 -7.74
C GLN A 43 9.02 1.52 -6.61
N LEU A 44 8.03 0.64 -6.79
CA LEU A 44 7.00 0.35 -5.79
C LEU A 44 7.59 -0.05 -4.41
N PHE A 45 8.69 -0.79 -4.39
CA PHE A 45 9.36 -1.23 -3.16
C PHE A 45 10.03 -0.09 -2.38
N GLU A 46 10.28 1.05 -3.03
CA GLU A 46 10.89 2.23 -2.42
C GLU A 46 9.84 3.21 -1.85
N MET A 47 8.55 2.90 -2.03
CA MET A 47 7.45 3.75 -1.64
C MET A 47 7.04 3.55 -0.18
N SER A 48 6.64 4.64 0.46
CA SER A 48 5.99 4.61 1.76
C SER A 48 4.59 4.01 1.65
N LEU A 49 4.06 3.52 2.77
CA LEU A 49 2.73 2.92 2.81
C LEU A 49 1.63 3.90 2.31
N PRO A 50 1.59 5.19 2.73
CA PRO A 50 0.59 6.12 2.23
C PRO A 50 0.67 6.37 0.71
N GLU A 51 1.88 6.40 0.15
CA GLU A 51 2.05 6.57 -1.30
C GLU A 51 1.48 5.37 -2.07
N LEU A 52 1.76 4.15 -1.62
CA LEU A 52 1.20 2.92 -2.20
C LEU A 52 -0.33 2.88 -2.10
N GLU A 53 -0.89 3.31 -0.97
CA GLU A 53 -2.35 3.38 -0.78
C GLU A 53 -2.99 4.37 -1.74
N GLN A 54 -2.39 5.56 -1.90
CA GLN A 54 -2.89 6.58 -2.80
C GLN A 54 -2.90 6.12 -4.26
N ILE A 55 -1.83 5.49 -4.73
CA ILE A 55 -1.76 4.95 -6.10
C ILE A 55 -2.83 3.87 -6.28
N HIS A 56 -2.92 2.92 -5.36
CA HIS A 56 -3.89 1.83 -5.47
C HIS A 56 -5.33 2.33 -5.49
N ILE A 57 -5.69 3.31 -4.66
CA ILE A 57 -7.02 3.94 -4.68
C ILE A 57 -7.28 4.61 -6.03
N ASN A 58 -6.34 5.42 -6.51
CA ASN A 58 -6.47 6.13 -7.78
C ASN A 58 -6.69 5.16 -8.95
N GLU A 59 -5.92 4.08 -8.98
CA GLU A 59 -5.97 3.07 -10.03
C GLU A 59 -7.29 2.29 -10.00
N LYS A 60 -7.75 1.86 -8.82
CA LYS A 60 -9.07 1.24 -8.64
C LYS A 60 -10.19 2.16 -9.12
N CYS A 61 -10.11 3.46 -8.84
CA CYS A 61 -11.08 4.44 -9.32
C CYS A 61 -11.02 4.63 -10.84
N ARG A 62 -9.82 4.64 -11.45
CA ARG A 62 -9.64 4.71 -12.91
C ARG A 62 -10.33 3.54 -13.60
N ILE A 63 -9.99 2.31 -13.19
CA ILE A 63 -10.57 1.08 -13.71
C ILE A 63 -12.10 1.07 -13.52
N GLY A 64 -12.59 1.47 -12.34
CA GLY A 64 -14.02 1.56 -12.07
C GLY A 64 -14.77 2.50 -13.02
N ARG A 65 -14.19 3.67 -13.33
CA ARG A 65 -14.76 4.61 -14.30
C ARG A 65 -14.77 4.02 -15.72
N GLU A 66 -13.68 3.39 -16.14
CA GLU A 66 -13.59 2.75 -17.46
C GLU A 66 -14.64 1.65 -17.64
N MET A 67 -14.84 0.80 -16.62
CA MET A 67 -15.89 -0.21 -16.66
C MET A 67 -17.30 0.39 -16.72
N SER A 68 -17.55 1.50 -16.02
CA SER A 68 -18.88 2.15 -16.05
C SER A 68 -19.24 2.75 -17.41
N ILE A 69 -18.25 3.09 -18.23
CA ILE A 69 -18.45 3.60 -19.59
C ILE A 69 -18.85 2.46 -20.55
N HIS A 70 -18.34 1.24 -20.34
CA HIS A 70 -18.55 0.11 -21.25
C HIS A 70 -19.85 -0.68 -20.97
N VAL A 71 -20.62 -0.27 -19.96
CA VAL A 71 -21.87 -0.92 -19.53
C VAL A 71 -23.12 -0.08 -19.91
N ASN A 72 -22.95 1.05 -20.61
CA ASN A 72 -24.03 1.87 -21.16
C ASN A 72 -24.05 1.80 -22.69
#